data_AF-A0A0F2DEG2-F1
#
_entry.id   AF-A0A0F2DEG2-F1
#
_cell.length_a   1.000
_cell.length_b   1.000
_cell.length_c   1.000
_cell.angle_alpha   90.00
_cell.angle_beta   90.00
_cell.angle_gamma   90.00
#
_symmetry.space_group_name_H-M   'P 1'
#
loop_
_entity.id
_entity.type
_entity.pdbx_description
1 polymer ?
#
loop_
_entity_poly.entity_id
_entity_poly.type
_entity_poly.pdbx_seq_one_letter_code
_entity_poly.pdbx_strand_id
1 'polypeptide(L)'
;MNITYIVGNGLDLQYGLKTRYNDFYEFQNKVYISRKENEEGYSNFIYESLFSDKVKDYENWSDFELSIGKLTKDNDLISSSIEMKEKFIDDFSEVVDDLREYLRIQQEKILRKAM
;
A
#
# COMPACT_ATOMS: atom_id res chain seq x y z
N MET A 1 13.18 33.26 12.47
CA MET A 1 12.32 32.78 11.38
C MET A 1 11.98 31.34 11.69
N ASN A 2 10.70 31.02 11.86
CA ASN A 2 10.25 29.67 12.21
C ASN A 2 9.61 29.08 10.96
N ILE A 3 10.22 28.02 10.42
CA ILE A 3 9.72 27.32 9.24
C ILE A 3 8.96 26.08 9.72
N THR A 4 7.76 25.86 9.19
CA THR A 4 6.94 24.66 9.42
C THR A 4 6.79 23.91 8.11
N TYR A 5 7.13 22.63 8.10
CA TYR A 5 6.93 21.73 6.97
C TYR A 5 5.68 20.89 7.21
N ILE A 6 4.79 20.86 6.22
CA ILE A 6 3.63 19.95 6.20
C ILE A 6 3.92 18.96 5.07
N VAL A 7 4.04 17.68 5.41
CA VAL A 7 4.38 16.61 4.47
C VAL A 7 3.16 15.75 4.25
N GLY A 8 2.81 15.54 2.98
CA GLY A 8 1.70 14.71 2.53
C GLY A 8 1.66 14.68 1.00
N ASN A 9 0.79 13.87 0.43
CA ASN A 9 0.66 13.73 -1.02
C ASN A 9 -0.15 14.88 -1.68
N GLY A 10 -0.55 15.92 -0.93
CA GLY A 10 -1.36 17.02 -1.46
C GLY A 10 -0.67 17.77 -2.61
N LEU A 11 0.66 17.92 -2.56
CA LEU A 11 1.44 18.51 -3.65
C LEU A 11 1.40 17.63 -4.91
N ASP A 12 1.56 16.32 -4.73
CA ASP A 12 1.50 15.36 -5.84
C ASP A 12 0.15 15.42 -6.56
N LEU A 13 -0.95 15.50 -5.79
CA LEU A 13 -2.30 15.63 -6.34
C LEU A 13 -2.51 16.93 -7.11
N GLN A 14 -1.92 18.05 -6.66
CA GLN A 14 -1.97 19.32 -7.37
C GLN A 14 -1.25 19.25 -8.73
N TYR A 15 -0.16 18.51 -8.82
CA TYR A 15 0.54 18.24 -10.08
C TYR A 15 -0.14 17.15 -10.94
N GLY A 16 -1.26 16.59 -10.46
CA GLY A 16 -2.04 15.58 -11.17
C GLY A 16 -1.43 14.18 -11.12
N LEU A 17 -0.50 13.91 -10.19
CA LEU A 17 -0.04 12.55 -9.96
C LEU A 17 -1.19 11.74 -9.34
N LYS A 18 -1.30 10.48 -9.75
CA LYS A 18 -2.26 9.54 -9.18
C LYS A 18 -1.68 8.91 -7.91
N THR A 19 -1.60 9.67 -6.83
CA THR A 19 -1.05 9.23 -5.54
C THR A 19 -2.10 9.15 -4.44
N ARG A 20 -3.39 9.15 -4.80
CA ARG A 20 -4.46 8.81 -3.83
C ARG A 20 -4.32 7.33 -3.48
N TYR A 21 -4.83 6.97 -2.31
CA TYR A 21 -4.85 5.57 -1.90
C TYR A 21 -5.58 4.69 -2.92
N ASN A 22 -6.73 5.13 -3.44
CA ASN A 22 -7.50 4.36 -4.43
C ASN A 22 -6.72 4.09 -5.72
N ASP A 23 -5.92 5.07 -6.16
CA ASP A 23 -5.09 4.90 -7.35
C ASP A 23 -4.01 3.82 -7.15
N PHE A 24 -3.44 3.73 -5.94
CA PHE A 24 -2.49 2.68 -5.56
C PHE A 24 -3.22 1.34 -5.36
N TYR A 25 -4.34 1.34 -4.64
CA TYR A 25 -5.15 0.16 -4.36
C TYR A 25 -5.55 -0.58 -5.65
N GLU A 26 -6.10 0.15 -6.64
CA GLU A 26 -6.50 -0.44 -7.91
C GLU A 26 -5.33 -1.01 -8.71
N PHE A 27 -4.19 -0.31 -8.69
CA PHE A 27 -2.97 -0.78 -9.34
C PHE A 27 -2.46 -2.05 -8.67
N GLN A 28 -2.32 -2.01 -7.35
CA GLN A 28 -1.71 -3.07 -6.58
C GLN A 28 -2.57 -4.33 -6.52
N ASN A 29 -3.89 -4.21 -6.51
CA ASN A 29 -4.80 -5.36 -6.60
C ASN A 29 -4.53 -6.17 -7.87
N LYS A 30 -4.32 -5.50 -9.01
CA LYS A 30 -4.01 -6.17 -10.29
C LYS A 30 -2.64 -6.86 -10.25
N VAL A 31 -1.64 -6.18 -9.70
CA VAL A 31 -0.28 -6.72 -9.54
C VAL A 31 -0.31 -7.95 -8.63
N TYR A 32 -1.00 -7.87 -7.50
CA TYR A 32 -1.12 -8.94 -6.53
C TYR A 32 -1.79 -10.19 -7.11
N ILE A 33 -2.95 -10.03 -7.79
CA ILE A 33 -3.64 -11.14 -8.46
C ILE A 33 -2.72 -11.78 -9.50
N SER A 34 -2.03 -10.97 -10.31
CA SER A 34 -1.08 -11.49 -11.30
C SER A 34 0.06 -12.27 -10.65
N ARG A 35 0.66 -11.78 -9.55
CA ARG A 35 1.72 -12.53 -8.83
C ARG A 35 1.19 -13.86 -8.32
N LYS A 36 0.03 -13.86 -7.67
CA LYS A 36 -0.61 -15.07 -7.13
C LYS A 36 -0.93 -16.12 -8.18
N GLU A 37 -1.24 -15.70 -9.41
CA GLU A 37 -1.49 -16.61 -10.54
C GLU A 37 -0.21 -17.19 -11.16
N ASN A 38 0.92 -16.45 -11.10
CA ASN A 38 2.18 -16.83 -11.76
C ASN A 38 3.20 -17.47 -10.81
N GLU A 39 3.09 -17.23 -9.50
CA GLU A 39 4.03 -17.70 -8.49
C GLU A 39 3.34 -18.66 -7.52
N GLU A 40 3.69 -19.94 -7.59
CA GLU A 40 3.09 -20.97 -6.76
C GLU A 40 3.43 -20.75 -5.28
N GLY A 41 2.39 -20.63 -4.44
CA GLY A 41 2.53 -20.43 -3.00
C GLY A 41 2.73 -18.97 -2.56
N TYR A 42 2.74 -18.01 -3.48
CA TYR A 42 2.83 -16.59 -3.14
C TYR A 42 1.59 -16.13 -2.35
N SER A 43 1.82 -15.48 -1.22
CA SER A 43 0.77 -14.93 -0.36
C SER A 43 1.31 -13.83 0.55
N ASN A 44 0.64 -12.69 0.54
CA ASN A 44 0.91 -11.58 1.42
C ASN A 44 -0.31 -11.33 2.30
N PHE A 45 -0.13 -11.44 3.61
CA PHE A 45 -1.23 -11.40 4.58
C PHE A 45 -1.97 -10.05 4.58
N ILE A 46 -1.23 -8.96 4.33
CA ILE A 46 -1.80 -7.62 4.25
C ILE A 46 -2.66 -7.49 2.99
N TYR A 47 -2.17 -7.92 1.83
CA TYR A 47 -2.94 -7.87 0.59
C TYR A 47 -4.18 -8.76 0.62
N GLU A 48 -4.08 -9.96 1.19
CA GLU A 48 -5.26 -10.81 1.41
C GLU A 48 -6.32 -10.08 2.25
N SER A 49 -5.91 -9.40 3.33
CA SER A 49 -6.84 -8.63 4.19
C SER A 49 -7.43 -7.40 3.49
N LEU A 50 -6.64 -6.72 2.65
CA LEU A 50 -7.06 -5.50 1.94
C LEU A 50 -7.98 -5.79 0.75
N PHE A 51 -7.75 -6.90 0.03
CA PHE A 51 -8.45 -7.22 -1.22
C PHE A 51 -9.57 -8.26 -1.05
N SER A 52 -9.62 -8.99 0.06
CA SER A 52 -10.69 -9.95 0.34
C SER A 52 -12.06 -9.30 0.49
N ASP A 53 -12.12 -8.08 1.00
CA ASP A 53 -13.36 -7.42 1.41
C ASP A 53 -13.70 -6.26 0.46
N LYS A 54 -14.29 -6.59 -0.70
CA LYS A 54 -14.70 -5.61 -1.74
C LYS A 54 -15.77 -4.61 -1.28
N VAL A 55 -16.26 -4.74 -0.04
CA VAL A 55 -17.26 -3.85 0.56
C VAL A 55 -16.61 -2.66 1.27
N LYS A 56 -15.30 -2.69 1.53
CA LYS A 56 -14.60 -1.62 2.24
C LYS A 56 -14.42 -0.41 1.32
N ASP A 57 -15.09 0.68 1.66
CA ASP A 57 -14.99 1.99 1.03
C ASP A 57 -13.71 2.70 1.50
N TYR A 58 -12.56 2.08 1.21
CA TYR A 58 -11.29 2.73 1.48
C TYR A 58 -11.12 3.88 0.51
N GLU A 59 -10.92 5.10 1.02
CA GLU A 59 -10.75 6.30 0.20
C GLU A 59 -9.37 6.91 0.42
N ASN A 60 -8.88 6.85 1.66
CA ASN A 60 -7.72 7.60 2.12
C ASN A 60 -6.60 6.69 2.65
N TRP A 61 -5.38 7.24 2.66
CA TRP A 61 -4.22 6.60 3.27
C TRP A 61 -4.42 6.31 4.76
N SER A 62 -5.23 7.12 5.45
CA SER A 62 -5.62 6.88 6.84
C SER A 62 -6.46 5.62 7.00
N ASP A 63 -7.28 5.26 6.00
CA ASP A 63 -8.12 4.06 6.08
C ASP A 63 -7.26 2.80 5.92
N PHE A 64 -6.25 2.87 5.05
CA PHE A 64 -5.19 1.86 4.97
C PHE A 64 -4.48 1.71 6.32
N GLU A 65 -3.93 2.79 6.88
CA GLU A 65 -3.23 2.74 8.17
C GLU A 65 -4.11 2.15 9.27
N LEU A 66 -5.38 2.58 9.34
CA LEU A 66 -6.34 2.05 10.30
C LEU A 66 -6.62 0.56 10.06
N SER A 67 -6.73 0.11 8.81
CA SER A 67 -6.97 -1.30 8.49
C SER A 67 -5.81 -2.19 8.93
N ILE A 68 -4.56 -1.74 8.75
CA ILE A 68 -3.37 -2.46 9.21
C ILE A 68 -3.28 -2.44 10.74
N GLY A 69 -3.61 -1.32 11.38
CA GLY A 69 -3.68 -1.21 12.83
C GLY A 69 -4.73 -2.14 13.44
N LYS A 70 -5.91 -2.26 12.82
CA LYS A 70 -6.93 -3.25 13.23
C LYS A 70 -6.46 -4.67 12.98
N LEU A 71 -5.83 -4.92 11.83
CA LEU A 71 -5.31 -6.24 11.48
C LEU A 71 -4.29 -6.76 12.50
N THR A 72 -3.37 -5.89 12.95
CA THR A 72 -2.36 -6.23 13.98
C THR A 72 -2.96 -6.39 15.37
N LYS A 73 -4.00 -5.63 15.70
CA LYS A 73 -4.67 -5.68 17.01
C LYS A 73 -5.62 -6.88 17.15
N ASP A 74 -6.44 -7.12 16.14
CA ASP A 74 -7.57 -8.06 16.21
C ASP A 74 -7.16 -9.48 15.80
N ASN A 75 -5.97 -9.65 15.21
CA ASN A 75 -5.45 -10.94 14.82
C ASN A 75 -4.37 -11.43 15.80
N ASP A 76 -4.82 -12.18 16.81
CA ASP A 76 -3.96 -12.79 17.81
C ASP A 76 -2.84 -13.65 17.18
N LEU A 77 -3.06 -14.23 15.99
CA LEU A 77 -2.05 -15.05 15.30
C LEU A 77 -0.82 -14.24 14.89
N ILE A 78 -0.97 -12.97 14.52
CA ILE A 78 0.17 -12.11 14.18
C ILE A 78 1.07 -11.93 15.41
N SER A 79 0.46 -11.81 16.60
CA SER A 79 1.20 -11.66 17.85
C SER A 79 1.64 -12.99 18.49
N SER A 80 1.15 -14.12 17.99
CA SER A 80 1.23 -15.44 18.62
C SER A 80 2.62 -16.07 18.63
N SER A 81 3.46 -15.80 17.63
CA SER A 81 4.81 -16.35 17.53
C SER A 81 5.78 -15.33 16.93
N ILE A 82 7.08 -15.58 17.09
CA ILE A 82 8.12 -14.75 16.47
C ILE A 82 8.04 -14.87 14.95
N GLU A 83 7.87 -16.09 14.42
CA GLU A 83 7.76 -16.36 12.98
C GLU A 83 6.60 -15.59 12.34
N MET A 84 5.43 -15.52 12.99
CA MET A 84 4.29 -14.77 12.46
C MET A 84 4.51 -13.26 12.46
N LYS A 85 5.25 -12.74 13.46
CA LYS A 85 5.65 -11.32 13.50
C LYS A 85 6.66 -11.00 12.39
N GLU A 86 7.65 -11.85 12.20
CA GLU A 86 8.64 -11.71 11.13
C GLU A 86 7.96 -11.77 9.77
N LYS A 87 7.08 -12.74 9.53
CA LYS A 87 6.29 -12.81 8.30
C LYS A 87 5.47 -11.53 8.08
N PHE A 88 4.83 -11.00 9.12
CA PHE A 88 4.07 -9.76 8.99
C PHE A 88 4.96 -8.56 8.64
N ILE A 89 6.17 -8.49 9.20
CA ILE A 89 7.16 -7.45 8.87
C ILE A 89 7.60 -7.59 7.42
N ASP A 90 7.87 -8.81 6.95
CA ASP A 90 8.25 -9.09 5.56
C ASP A 90 7.12 -8.71 4.59
N ASP A 91 5.88 -9.13 4.89
CA ASP A 91 4.70 -8.78 4.12
C ASP A 91 4.49 -7.26 4.07
N PHE A 92 4.74 -6.54 5.17
CA PHE A 92 4.66 -5.08 5.22
C PHE A 92 5.80 -4.41 4.44
N SER A 93 7.00 -4.95 4.48
CA SER A 93 8.13 -4.46 3.69
C SER A 93 7.83 -4.53 2.20
N GLU A 94 7.23 -5.63 1.74
CA GLU A 94 6.79 -5.77 0.36
C GLU A 94 5.76 -4.69 -0.03
N VAL A 95 4.78 -4.41 0.84
CA VAL A 95 3.79 -3.33 0.60
C VAL A 95 4.47 -1.97 0.44
N VAL A 96 5.47 -1.69 1.27
CA VAL A 96 6.24 -0.44 1.18
C VAL A 96 7.04 -0.36 -0.11
N ASP A 97 7.67 -1.46 -0.53
CA ASP A 97 8.46 -1.52 -1.77
C ASP A 97 7.58 -1.39 -3.02
N ASP A 98 6.42 -2.04 -3.04
CA ASP A 98 5.43 -1.89 -4.09
C ASP A 98 4.89 -0.46 -4.18
N LEU A 99 4.65 0.19 -3.04
CA LEU A 99 4.26 1.60 -2.99
C LEU A 99 5.36 2.51 -3.55
N ARG A 100 6.62 2.29 -3.16
CA ARG A 100 7.76 3.07 -3.69
C ARG A 100 7.85 2.94 -5.20
N GLU A 101 7.73 1.72 -5.72
CA GLU A 101 7.75 1.46 -7.16
C GLU A 101 6.58 2.13 -7.88
N TYR A 102 5.38 2.06 -7.32
CA TYR A 102 4.21 2.75 -7.86
C TYR A 102 4.43 4.26 -7.94
N LEU A 103 4.91 4.90 -6.87
CA LEU A 103 5.19 6.32 -6.83
C LEU A 103 6.26 6.72 -7.85
N ARG A 104 7.32 5.91 -8.02
CA ARG A 104 8.34 6.10 -9.05
C ARG A 104 7.71 6.09 -10.45
N ILE A 105 6.83 5.13 -10.74
CA ILE A 105 6.10 5.06 -12.02
C ILE A 105 5.24 6.32 -12.24
N GLN A 106 4.57 6.83 -11.21
CA GLN A 106 3.77 8.06 -11.33
C GLN A 106 4.65 9.29 -11.63
N GLN A 107 5.80 9.41 -10.98
CA GLN A 107 6.76 10.48 -11.23
C GLN A 107 7.29 10.44 -12.68
N GLU A 108 7.68 9.26 -13.17
CA GLU A 108 8.20 9.10 -14.54
C GLU A 108 7.17 9.44 -15.61
N LYS A 109 5.89 9.12 -15.39
CA LYS A 109 4.81 9.46 -16.32
C LYS A 109 4.68 10.98 -16.53
N ILE A 110 4.88 11.76 -15.47
CA ILE A 110 4.82 13.23 -15.56
C ILE A 110 6.07 13.81 -16.22
N LEU A 111 7.26 13.31 -15.87
CA LEU A 111 8.50 13.75 -16.53
C LEU A 111 8.42 13.56 -18.04
N ARG A 112 7.88 12.42 -18.51
CA ARG A 112 7.66 12.18 -19.94
C ARG A 112 6.61 13.09 -20.58
N LYS A 113 5.65 13.60 -19.82
CA LYS A 113 4.62 14.53 -20.32
C LYS A 113 5.13 15.97 -20.41
N ALA A 114 6.17 16.30 -19.63
CA ALA A 114 6.79 17.62 -19.60
C ALA A 114 7.90 17.81 -20.66
N MET A 115 8.36 16.72 -21.28
CA MET A 115 9.29 16.71 -22.43
C MET A 115 8.52 16.74 -23.75
#